data_AF-A0A6B3G4W3-F1
#
_entry.id   AF-A0A6B3G4W3-F1
#
_cell.length_a   1.000
_cell.length_b   1.000
_cell.length_c   1.000
_cell.angle_alpha   90.00
_cell.angle_beta   90.00
_cell.angle_gamma   90.00
#
_symmetry.space_group_name_H-M   'P 1'
#
loop_
_entity.id
_entity.type
_entity.pdbx_description
1 polymer ?
#
loop_
_entity_poly.entity_id
_entity_poly.type
_entity_poly.pdbx_seq_one_letter_code
_entity_poly.pdbx_strand_id
1 'polypeptide(L)'
;GYQYGWMVPQNMGTLIEKRGGVEAVTRDLDEHTKSLDAGVYNTTGAYLSNQPSFSMPYVYNWLRQPHRTSEVLRRATDEMYDTTPSGLPGNDDLGSLSSWYVWANLGMNPTVYGTANLVLSSPMFDKVTIDSADSDRRITVNAPGAAADKPYITALKVNGKPTAKSWLNEDFARSGGVLTYTMGETPKTWGTGAADVPPSYTDGSDARNNIGSTPDGQGKLGALDLSDNSLSREKLAAAGAAPGAKLPLGDTGVTFTWPKTRQAEPDNWIPHGQRIDLTARNGKGVKATGISFLGLATNGPSQGLATVEYEDGSTQNVAVQFTDWTPGTNYLYGNVPLVVTEGRNKVNGTSDTTRTVVFGTVPQVLDGKKRVRSVTLPQGTDRGIMHVFDVALTTDPDLEAPGVTPERIVLTPTETPSTSQAVTWRTGSGT
;
A
#
# COMPACT_ATOMS: atom_id res chain seq x y z
N GLY A 1 -15.56 -3.65 -1.32
CA GLY A 1 -14.97 -2.30 -1.20
C GLY A 1 -15.18 -1.74 0.19
N TYR A 2 -16.42 -1.45 0.58
CA TYR A 2 -16.74 -0.72 1.82
C TYR A 2 -16.19 -1.33 3.11
N GLN A 3 -16.15 -2.67 3.27
CA GLN A 3 -15.55 -3.32 4.45
C GLN A 3 -14.02 -3.47 4.31
N TYR A 4 -13.58 -4.29 3.36
CA TYR A 4 -12.16 -4.63 3.15
C TYR A 4 -11.26 -3.45 2.76
N GLY A 5 -11.82 -2.36 2.23
CA GLY A 5 -11.06 -1.21 1.79
C GLY A 5 -10.35 -0.45 2.92
N TRP A 6 -10.66 -0.76 4.18
CA TRP A 6 -10.02 -0.23 5.38
C TRP A 6 -8.91 -1.14 5.93
N MET A 7 -8.70 -2.33 5.35
CA MET A 7 -7.70 -3.31 5.81
C MET A 7 -6.28 -2.96 5.36
N VAL A 8 -5.83 -1.74 5.66
CA VAL A 8 -4.44 -1.30 5.54
C VAL A 8 -3.94 -0.74 6.88
N PRO A 9 -4.10 -1.49 8.00
CA PRO A 9 -3.81 -0.98 9.33
C PRO A 9 -2.34 -0.59 9.51
N GLN A 10 -1.41 -1.22 8.79
CA GLN A 10 0.01 -0.90 8.80
C GLN A 10 0.33 0.45 8.17
N ASN A 11 -0.53 1.00 7.30
CA ASN A 11 -0.25 2.26 6.61
C ASN A 11 -1.53 3.08 6.36
N MET A 12 -2.29 3.29 7.44
CA MET A 12 -3.56 4.01 7.40
C MET A 12 -3.41 5.46 6.92
N GLY A 13 -2.29 6.12 7.27
CA GLY A 13 -1.97 7.48 6.83
C GLY A 13 -1.92 7.60 5.30
N THR A 14 -1.16 6.75 4.61
CA THR A 14 -1.13 6.75 3.13
C THR A 14 -2.49 6.37 2.54
N LEU A 15 -3.23 5.45 3.16
CA LEU A 15 -4.60 5.14 2.71
C LEU A 15 -5.50 6.38 2.76
N ILE A 16 -5.43 7.16 3.84
CA ILE A 16 -6.19 8.40 4.01
C ILE A 16 -5.83 9.41 2.93
N GLU A 17 -4.54 9.63 2.67
CA GLU A 17 -4.05 10.52 1.61
C GLU A 17 -4.59 10.10 0.24
N LYS A 18 -4.48 8.81 -0.10
CA LYS A 18 -4.98 8.26 -1.37
C LYS A 18 -6.50 8.32 -1.51
N ARG A 19 -7.23 8.35 -0.40
CA ARG A 19 -8.69 8.51 -0.35
C ARG A 19 -9.16 9.98 -0.29
N GLY A 20 -8.26 10.93 -0.51
CA GLY A 20 -8.61 12.35 -0.62
C GLY A 20 -8.47 13.14 0.68
N GLY A 21 -7.72 12.61 1.65
CA GLY A 21 -7.37 13.30 2.90
C GLY A 21 -8.40 13.14 4.02
N VAL A 22 -8.10 13.76 5.16
CA VAL A 22 -8.83 13.56 6.42
C VAL A 22 -10.32 13.88 6.29
N GLU A 23 -10.69 14.99 5.65
CA GLU A 23 -12.07 15.43 5.54
C GLU A 23 -12.93 14.51 4.66
N ALA A 24 -12.38 14.07 3.53
CA ALA A 24 -13.08 13.15 2.62
C ALA A 24 -13.33 11.80 3.31
N VAL A 25 -12.29 11.26 3.95
CA VAL A 25 -12.36 9.96 4.63
C VAL A 25 -13.24 10.01 5.87
N THR A 26 -13.25 11.12 6.60
CA THR A 26 -14.17 11.32 7.74
C THR A 26 -15.62 11.20 7.29
N ARG A 27 -16.01 11.88 6.19
CA ARG A 27 -17.38 11.80 5.67
C ARG A 27 -17.76 10.39 5.23
N ASP A 28 -16.85 9.69 4.56
CA ASP A 28 -17.04 8.30 4.13
C ASP A 28 -17.25 7.37 5.33
N LEU A 29 -16.39 7.49 6.34
CA LEU A 29 -16.47 6.67 7.56
C LEU A 29 -17.71 7.00 8.41
N ASP A 30 -18.12 8.26 8.48
CA ASP A 30 -19.36 8.68 9.16
C ASP A 30 -20.59 8.03 8.52
N GLU A 31 -20.68 8.06 7.19
CA GLU A 31 -21.79 7.41 6.48
C GLU A 31 -21.78 5.90 6.76
N HIS A 32 -20.59 5.29 6.71
CA HIS A 32 -20.43 3.86 6.92
C HIS A 32 -20.84 3.43 8.33
N THR A 33 -20.50 4.22 9.36
CA THR A 33 -20.76 3.89 10.78
C THR A 33 -22.15 4.30 11.28
N LYS A 34 -23.04 4.81 10.41
CA LYS A 34 -24.46 4.99 10.76
C LYS A 34 -25.12 3.66 11.11
N SER A 35 -24.88 2.63 10.31
CA SER A 35 -25.28 1.24 10.60
C SER A 35 -24.05 0.43 10.96
N LEU A 36 -24.05 -0.17 12.15
CA LEU A 36 -22.89 -0.92 12.68
C LEU A 36 -22.88 -2.38 12.25
N ASP A 37 -24.06 -2.91 11.90
CA ASP A 37 -24.21 -4.27 11.39
C ASP A 37 -25.17 -4.30 10.20
N ALA A 38 -24.66 -3.87 9.06
CA ALA A 38 -25.43 -3.74 7.83
C ALA A 38 -25.38 -5.00 6.94
N GLY A 39 -24.64 -6.03 7.35
CA GLY A 39 -24.45 -7.26 6.60
C GLY A 39 -23.47 -7.16 5.42
N VAL A 40 -23.50 -8.17 4.54
CA VAL A 40 -22.47 -8.38 3.49
C VAL A 40 -22.87 -7.87 2.11
N TYR A 41 -24.15 -7.91 1.73
CA TYR A 41 -24.59 -7.67 0.34
C TYR A 41 -25.39 -6.38 0.20
N ASN A 42 -25.11 -5.63 -0.88
CA ASN A 42 -25.86 -4.44 -1.31
C ASN A 42 -26.05 -3.38 -0.22
N THR A 43 -25.05 -3.25 0.66
CA THR A 43 -25.06 -2.30 1.77
C THR A 43 -23.79 -1.44 1.75
N THR A 44 -23.94 -0.23 2.27
CA THR A 44 -22.87 0.74 2.47
C THR A 44 -22.62 1.02 3.95
N GLY A 45 -23.26 0.31 4.88
CA GLY A 45 -23.02 0.42 6.31
C GLY A 45 -21.91 -0.53 6.78
N ALA A 46 -21.36 -0.31 7.97
CA ALA A 46 -20.35 -1.16 8.57
C ALA A 46 -20.90 -2.56 8.88
N TYR A 47 -20.03 -3.56 8.88
CA TYR A 47 -20.36 -4.94 9.26
C TYR A 47 -19.46 -5.38 10.42
N LEU A 48 -19.63 -4.77 11.59
CA LEU A 48 -18.74 -4.98 12.75
C LEU A 48 -18.86 -6.38 13.38
N SER A 49 -19.90 -7.14 13.08
CA SER A 49 -20.01 -8.56 13.45
C SER A 49 -19.15 -9.48 12.57
N ASN A 50 -18.36 -8.92 11.65
CA ASN A 50 -17.40 -9.61 10.80
C ASN A 50 -15.98 -9.04 10.97
N GLN A 51 -14.97 -9.92 11.01
CA GLN A 51 -13.59 -9.58 11.40
C GLN A 51 -12.88 -8.53 10.53
N PRO A 52 -13.10 -8.44 9.20
CA PRO A 52 -12.49 -7.41 8.36
C PRO A 52 -12.76 -5.97 8.84
N SER A 53 -13.83 -5.76 9.60
CA SER A 53 -14.27 -4.44 10.05
C SER A 53 -13.84 -4.09 11.48
N PHE A 54 -13.13 -4.98 12.19
CA PHE A 54 -12.73 -4.77 13.58
C PHE A 54 -11.88 -3.51 13.82
N SER A 55 -11.00 -3.17 12.87
CA SER A 55 -10.12 -2.01 12.95
C SER A 55 -10.81 -0.69 12.53
N MET A 56 -11.98 -0.77 11.90
CA MET A 56 -12.63 0.36 11.24
C MET A 56 -12.98 1.51 12.21
N PRO A 57 -13.57 1.28 13.41
CA PRO A 57 -13.84 2.39 14.33
C PRO A 57 -12.59 3.16 14.76
N TYR A 58 -11.44 2.49 14.81
CA TYR A 58 -10.17 3.07 15.24
C TYR A 58 -9.54 3.96 14.16
N VAL A 59 -10.03 3.93 12.91
CA VAL A 59 -9.55 4.79 11.83
C VAL A 59 -9.69 6.28 12.18
N TYR A 60 -10.70 6.66 12.97
CA TYR A 60 -10.86 8.06 13.41
C TYR A 60 -9.68 8.60 14.22
N ASN A 61 -8.85 7.75 14.85
CA ASN A 61 -7.62 8.18 15.50
C ASN A 61 -6.62 8.76 14.48
N TRP A 62 -6.48 8.15 13.30
CA TRP A 62 -5.67 8.70 12.20
C TRP A 62 -6.32 9.92 11.54
N LEU A 63 -7.66 10.03 11.61
CA LEU A 63 -8.42 11.20 11.16
C LEU A 63 -8.43 12.36 12.16
N ARG A 64 -7.62 12.27 13.23
CA ARG A 64 -7.48 13.30 14.28
C ARG A 64 -8.80 13.56 15.03
N GLN A 65 -9.66 12.54 15.12
CA GLN A 65 -10.99 12.59 15.70
C GLN A 65 -11.28 11.40 16.64
N PRO A 66 -10.41 11.09 17.63
CA PRO A 66 -10.55 9.90 18.48
C PRO A 66 -11.84 9.88 19.34
N HIS A 67 -12.53 11.02 19.49
CA HIS A 67 -13.85 11.05 20.11
C HIS A 67 -14.87 10.19 19.34
N ARG A 68 -14.80 10.18 18.01
CA ARG A 68 -15.71 9.39 17.16
C ARG A 68 -15.46 7.89 17.27
N THR A 69 -14.20 7.47 17.43
CA THR A 69 -13.89 6.08 17.80
C THR A 69 -14.61 5.69 19.07
N SER A 70 -14.57 6.55 20.09
CA SER A 70 -15.22 6.29 21.38
C SER A 70 -16.75 6.22 21.26
N GLU A 71 -17.36 7.10 20.46
CA GLU A 71 -18.80 7.09 20.17
C GLU A 71 -19.22 5.80 19.45
N VAL A 72 -18.52 5.42 18.38
CA VAL A 72 -18.82 4.21 17.60
C VAL A 72 -18.63 2.94 18.44
N LEU A 73 -17.56 2.85 19.24
CA LEU A 73 -17.33 1.68 20.09
C LEU A 73 -18.39 1.55 21.20
N ARG A 74 -18.82 2.66 21.82
CA ARG A 74 -19.93 2.64 22.80
C ARG A 74 -21.22 2.14 22.17
N ARG A 75 -21.58 2.70 21.01
CA ARG A 75 -22.73 2.23 20.25
C ARG A 75 -22.62 0.74 19.92
N ALA A 76 -21.45 0.28 19.47
CA ALA A 76 -21.26 -1.13 19.15
C ALA A 76 -21.42 -2.04 20.38
N THR A 77 -20.84 -1.67 21.52
CA THR A 77 -20.97 -2.47 22.75
C THR A 77 -22.39 -2.49 23.30
N ASP A 78 -23.15 -1.40 23.11
CA ASP A 78 -24.51 -1.24 23.64
C ASP A 78 -25.59 -1.80 22.69
N GLU A 79 -25.44 -1.60 21.38
CA GLU A 79 -26.43 -1.98 20.36
C GLU A 79 -26.28 -3.45 19.91
N MET A 80 -25.07 -4.00 19.96
CA MET A 80 -24.77 -5.29 19.31
C MET A 80 -24.56 -6.45 20.29
N TYR A 81 -24.36 -6.19 21.59
CA TYR A 81 -24.07 -7.22 22.58
C TYR A 81 -25.08 -7.21 23.72
N ASP A 82 -25.47 -8.40 24.19
CA ASP A 82 -26.22 -8.55 25.42
C ASP A 82 -25.82 -9.84 26.18
N THR A 83 -26.42 -10.06 27.35
CA THR A 83 -26.09 -11.20 28.23
C THR A 83 -27.02 -12.40 28.06
N THR A 84 -27.85 -12.42 27.02
CA THR A 84 -28.76 -13.54 26.71
C THR A 84 -28.01 -14.64 25.93
N PRO A 85 -28.58 -15.84 25.79
CA PRO A 85 -27.97 -16.91 24.97
C PRO A 85 -27.72 -16.53 23.51
N SER A 86 -28.39 -15.50 22.98
CA SER A 86 -28.22 -14.96 21.63
C SER A 86 -27.51 -13.61 21.60
N GLY A 87 -26.84 -13.22 22.69
CA GLY A 87 -26.28 -11.88 22.88
C GLY A 87 -25.00 -11.55 22.11
N LEU A 88 -24.54 -12.43 21.22
CA LEU A 88 -23.44 -12.13 20.31
C LEU A 88 -23.99 -11.71 18.95
N PRO A 89 -23.42 -10.68 18.30
CA PRO A 89 -23.95 -10.17 17.04
C PRO A 89 -23.58 -11.04 15.82
N GLY A 90 -22.79 -12.09 16.01
CA GLY A 90 -22.36 -13.00 14.97
C GLY A 90 -21.64 -14.21 15.55
N ASN A 91 -21.00 -14.99 14.68
CA ASN A 91 -20.13 -16.08 15.12
C ASN A 91 -18.98 -15.50 15.97
N ASP A 92 -18.73 -16.11 17.11
CA ASP A 92 -17.62 -15.67 17.97
C ASP A 92 -16.25 -15.88 17.31
N ASP A 93 -16.18 -16.82 16.36
CA ASP A 93 -14.98 -17.20 15.61
C ASP A 93 -13.77 -17.43 16.52
N LEU A 94 -13.96 -18.40 17.42
CA LEU A 94 -12.96 -18.88 18.37
C LEU A 94 -12.43 -17.77 19.31
N GLY A 95 -13.32 -16.90 19.80
CA GLY A 95 -12.99 -15.83 20.72
C GLY A 95 -12.63 -14.49 20.05
N SER A 96 -12.69 -14.40 18.72
CA SER A 96 -12.35 -13.18 17.98
C SER A 96 -13.29 -12.02 18.34
N LEU A 97 -14.60 -12.28 18.29
CA LEU A 97 -15.63 -11.27 18.56
C LEU A 97 -15.68 -10.91 20.05
N SER A 98 -15.62 -11.94 20.91
CA SER A 98 -15.50 -11.75 22.37
C SER A 98 -14.24 -10.94 22.74
N SER A 99 -13.09 -11.21 22.13
CA SER A 99 -11.87 -10.45 22.37
C SER A 99 -12.00 -9.01 21.90
N TRP A 100 -12.64 -8.77 20.75
CA TRP A 100 -12.90 -7.42 20.26
C TRP A 100 -13.77 -6.61 21.25
N TYR A 101 -14.83 -7.23 21.79
CA TYR A 101 -15.65 -6.63 22.84
C TYR A 101 -14.80 -6.27 24.07
N VAL A 102 -13.95 -7.19 24.54
CA VAL A 102 -13.05 -6.91 25.67
C VAL A 102 -12.15 -5.70 25.37
N TRP A 103 -11.44 -5.69 24.25
CA TRP A 103 -10.57 -4.56 23.88
C TRP A 103 -11.32 -3.22 23.77
N ALA A 104 -12.50 -3.21 23.14
CA ALA A 104 -13.35 -2.02 23.06
C ALA A 104 -13.68 -1.47 24.44
N ASN A 105 -13.93 -2.36 25.42
CA ASN A 105 -14.23 -1.99 26.79
C ASN A 105 -13.01 -1.51 27.60
N LEU A 106 -11.82 -2.04 27.30
CA LEU A 106 -10.56 -1.66 27.96
C LEU A 106 -10.10 -0.22 27.64
N GLY A 107 -10.61 0.38 26.56
CA GLY A 107 -10.16 1.69 26.07
C GLY A 107 -8.86 1.65 25.27
N MET A 108 -8.50 0.48 24.71
CA MET A 108 -7.32 0.31 23.87
C MET A 108 -7.46 -0.89 22.93
N ASN A 109 -6.74 -0.92 21.80
CA ASN A 109 -6.79 -2.01 20.84
C ASN A 109 -5.48 -2.17 20.05
N PRO A 110 -5.00 -3.41 19.78
CA PRO A 110 -3.83 -3.66 18.93
C PRO A 110 -4.19 -3.59 17.44
N THR A 111 -4.61 -2.41 16.97
CA THR A 111 -5.17 -2.22 15.62
C THR A 111 -4.15 -2.42 14.49
N VAL A 112 -2.86 -2.15 14.75
CA VAL A 112 -1.79 -2.36 13.78
C VAL A 112 -1.18 -3.74 13.98
N TYR A 113 -1.70 -4.72 13.25
CA TYR A 113 -1.28 -6.11 13.37
C TYR A 113 0.23 -6.28 13.09
N GLY A 114 0.88 -7.09 13.91
CA GLY A 114 2.33 -7.34 13.84
C GLY A 114 3.19 -6.34 14.62
N THR A 115 2.62 -5.25 15.11
CA THR A 115 3.31 -4.34 16.05
C THR A 115 2.77 -4.51 17.47
N ALA A 116 3.43 -3.86 18.43
CA ALA A 116 2.98 -3.79 19.82
C ALA A 116 2.37 -2.41 20.16
N ASN A 117 1.95 -1.65 19.14
CA ASN A 117 1.26 -0.38 19.37
C ASN A 117 -0.19 -0.63 19.78
N LEU A 118 -0.70 0.18 20.69
CA LEU A 118 -2.11 0.13 21.11
C LEU A 118 -2.77 1.45 20.75
N VAL A 119 -3.80 1.42 19.91
CA VAL A 119 -4.64 2.58 19.61
C VAL A 119 -5.63 2.77 20.76
N LEU A 120 -5.82 4.01 21.21
CA LEU A 120 -6.59 4.31 22.41
C LEU A 120 -8.00 4.78 22.09
N SER A 121 -8.94 4.37 22.93
CA SER A 121 -10.34 4.77 22.93
C SER A 121 -10.82 5.02 24.36
N SER A 122 -12.04 5.53 24.52
CA SER A 122 -12.66 5.72 25.83
C SER A 122 -12.90 4.36 26.52
N PRO A 123 -12.43 4.14 27.75
CA PRO A 123 -12.76 2.94 28.52
C PRO A 123 -14.22 2.96 28.99
N MET A 124 -14.79 1.79 29.22
CA MET A 124 -16.19 1.63 29.63
C MET A 124 -16.38 1.44 31.14
N PHE A 125 -15.27 1.32 31.88
CA PHE A 125 -15.25 1.11 33.33
C PHE A 125 -14.38 2.15 34.04
N ASP A 126 -14.75 2.51 35.26
CA ASP A 126 -13.98 3.44 36.10
C ASP A 126 -12.55 2.97 36.37
N LYS A 127 -12.36 1.66 36.46
CA LYS A 127 -11.06 1.04 36.67
C LYS A 127 -11.00 -0.35 36.04
N VAL A 128 -9.91 -0.62 35.32
CA VAL A 128 -9.55 -1.97 34.85
C VAL A 128 -8.14 -2.32 35.30
N THR A 129 -7.93 -3.56 35.72
CA THR A 129 -6.60 -4.10 36.00
C THR A 129 -6.42 -5.40 35.22
N ILE A 130 -5.33 -5.48 34.46
CA ILE A 130 -4.96 -6.65 33.66
C ILE A 130 -3.66 -7.19 34.26
N ASP A 131 -3.75 -8.37 34.85
CA ASP A 131 -2.60 -9.15 35.30
C ASP A 131 -2.19 -10.09 34.16
N SER A 132 -0.94 -9.98 33.73
CA SER A 132 -0.44 -10.83 32.66
C SER A 132 -0.21 -12.24 33.17
N ALA A 133 -0.65 -13.24 32.41
CA ALA A 133 -0.27 -14.62 32.70
C ALA A 133 1.27 -14.74 32.77
N ASP A 134 1.75 -15.51 33.75
CA ASP A 134 3.14 -15.90 33.91
C ASP A 134 4.16 -14.75 34.00
N SER A 135 3.74 -13.55 34.43
CA SER A 135 4.65 -12.43 34.69
C SER A 135 4.08 -11.42 35.69
N ASP A 136 4.95 -10.61 36.29
CA ASP A 136 4.56 -9.49 37.17
C ASP A 136 4.07 -8.26 36.37
N ARG A 137 3.94 -8.37 35.04
CA ARG A 137 3.50 -7.28 34.17
C ARG A 137 2.03 -6.99 34.43
N ARG A 138 1.74 -5.78 34.89
CA ARG A 138 0.40 -5.28 35.16
C ARG A 138 0.08 -4.05 34.34
N ILE A 139 -1.12 -4.02 33.76
CA ILE A 139 -1.71 -2.81 33.17
C ILE A 139 -2.86 -2.35 34.07
N THR A 140 -2.88 -1.07 34.42
CA THR A 140 -3.98 -0.46 35.15
C THR A 140 -4.54 0.71 34.35
N VAL A 141 -5.84 0.67 34.09
CA VAL A 141 -6.61 1.75 33.48
C VAL A 141 -7.42 2.41 34.58
N ASN A 142 -7.18 3.68 34.84
CA ASN A 142 -7.98 4.52 35.75
C ASN A 142 -8.73 5.56 34.92
N ALA A 143 -10.05 5.54 34.98
CA ALA A 143 -10.92 6.45 34.24
C ALA A 143 -12.15 6.82 35.07
N PRO A 144 -11.98 7.44 36.25
CA PRO A 144 -13.09 7.74 37.14
C PRO A 144 -14.14 8.60 36.44
N GLY A 145 -15.39 8.15 36.48
CA GLY A 145 -16.50 8.75 35.76
C GLY A 145 -16.61 8.28 34.30
N ALA A 146 -16.01 7.14 33.94
CA ALA A 146 -16.23 6.51 32.64
C ALA A 146 -17.64 5.92 32.60
N ALA A 147 -18.59 6.75 32.21
CA ALA A 147 -20.00 6.42 32.13
C ALA A 147 -20.61 7.00 30.85
N ALA A 148 -21.86 6.63 30.58
CA ALA A 148 -22.60 7.07 29.39
C ALA A 148 -22.73 8.60 29.27
N ASP A 149 -22.75 9.33 30.39
CA ASP A 149 -22.82 10.79 30.45
C ASP A 149 -21.46 11.49 30.23
N LYS A 150 -20.34 10.78 30.40
CA LYS A 150 -18.97 11.30 30.23
C LYS A 150 -18.13 10.40 29.31
N PRO A 151 -18.54 10.21 28.04
CA PRO A 151 -17.90 9.24 27.16
C PRO A 151 -16.57 9.72 26.59
N TYR A 152 -16.18 11.00 26.77
CA TYR A 152 -15.07 11.61 26.04
C TYR A 152 -13.79 11.66 26.85
N ILE A 153 -12.66 11.36 26.20
CA ILE A 153 -11.32 11.59 26.75
C ILE A 153 -10.97 13.06 26.58
N THR A 154 -10.67 13.74 27.69
CA THR A 154 -10.24 15.15 27.68
C THR A 154 -8.76 15.32 27.99
N ALA A 155 -8.15 14.35 28.70
CA ALA A 155 -6.72 14.26 28.92
C ALA A 155 -6.32 12.81 29.26
N LEU A 156 -5.06 12.47 29.02
CA LEU A 156 -4.47 11.18 29.37
C LEU A 156 -3.08 11.38 30.00
N LYS A 157 -2.80 10.58 31.04
CA LYS A 157 -1.44 10.38 31.55
C LYS A 157 -1.03 8.93 31.41
N VAL A 158 0.20 8.69 30.97
CA VAL A 158 0.86 7.38 30.95
C VAL A 158 1.96 7.39 31.99
N ASN A 159 1.85 6.54 33.01
CA ASN A 159 2.79 6.50 34.15
C ASN A 159 3.01 7.90 34.76
N GLY A 160 1.93 8.66 34.92
CA GLY A 160 1.93 10.02 35.48
C GLY A 160 2.33 11.14 34.52
N LYS A 161 2.85 10.82 33.33
CA LYS A 161 3.27 11.82 32.32
C LYS A 161 2.12 12.14 31.36
N PRO A 162 1.77 13.42 31.15
CA PRO A 162 0.71 13.78 30.19
C PRO A 162 1.10 13.42 28.76
N THR A 163 0.12 13.01 27.96
CA THR A 163 0.28 12.78 26.52
C THR A 163 -0.97 13.20 25.76
N ALA A 164 -0.78 13.78 24.58
CA ALA A 164 -1.85 14.02 23.62
C ALA A 164 -1.99 12.88 22.60
N LYS A 165 -1.02 11.96 22.52
CA LYS A 165 -1.05 10.83 21.57
C LYS A 165 -2.26 9.93 21.83
N SER A 166 -2.99 9.64 20.76
CA SER A 166 -4.15 8.73 20.76
C SER A 166 -3.76 7.25 20.66
N TRP A 167 -2.52 6.92 21.03
CA TRP A 167 -1.92 5.59 20.95
C TRP A 167 -0.77 5.42 21.95
N LEU A 168 -0.36 4.18 22.19
CA LEU A 168 0.76 3.77 23.04
C LEU A 168 1.79 3.00 22.20
N ASN A 169 3.07 3.24 22.49
CA ASN A 169 4.15 2.51 21.84
C ASN A 169 4.37 1.12 22.46
N GLU A 170 5.25 0.36 21.80
CA GLU A 170 5.61 -1.00 22.17
C GLU A 170 6.13 -1.15 23.60
N ASP A 171 6.74 -0.10 24.17
CA ASP A 171 7.27 -0.15 25.54
C ASP A 171 6.17 -0.35 26.57
N PHE A 172 5.02 0.31 26.39
CA PHE A 172 3.89 0.15 27.29
C PHE A 172 3.29 -1.26 27.19
N ALA A 173 3.12 -1.77 25.97
CA ALA A 173 2.64 -3.12 25.75
C ALA A 173 3.59 -4.16 26.37
N ARG A 174 4.91 -3.95 26.31
CA ARG A 174 5.89 -4.89 26.88
C ARG A 174 6.03 -4.79 28.40
N SER A 175 5.95 -3.59 28.95
CA SER A 175 6.29 -3.34 30.36
C SER A 175 5.06 -3.22 31.27
N GLY A 176 3.88 -3.00 30.69
CA GLY A 176 2.71 -2.59 31.45
C GLY A 176 2.83 -1.15 31.95
N GLY A 177 1.97 -0.78 32.91
CA GLY A 177 1.94 0.54 33.50
C GLY A 177 0.53 1.04 33.81
N VAL A 178 0.43 2.33 34.09
CA VAL A 178 -0.81 2.99 34.50
C VAL A 178 -1.24 4.02 33.45
N LEU A 179 -2.44 3.84 32.93
CA LEU A 179 -3.17 4.85 32.15
C LEU A 179 -4.13 5.57 33.08
N THR A 180 -4.10 6.90 33.08
CA THR A 180 -5.05 7.73 33.84
C THR A 180 -5.76 8.68 32.89
N TYR A 181 -7.01 8.35 32.58
CA TYR A 181 -7.90 9.12 31.73
C TYR A 181 -8.64 10.17 32.55
N THR A 182 -8.82 11.35 31.96
CA THR A 182 -9.76 12.36 32.44
C THR A 182 -10.96 12.37 31.52
N MET A 183 -12.10 11.91 32.04
CA MET A 183 -13.36 11.80 31.30
C MET A 183 -14.12 13.13 31.27
N GLY A 184 -14.95 13.35 30.26
CA GLY A 184 -15.74 14.57 30.12
C GLY A 184 -17.03 14.36 29.32
N GLU A 185 -17.98 15.29 29.51
CA GLU A 185 -19.31 15.30 28.89
C GLU A 185 -19.30 15.79 27.44
N THR A 186 -18.23 16.50 27.04
CA THR A 186 -18.06 17.01 25.68
C THR A 186 -16.65 16.71 25.17
N PRO A 187 -16.49 16.45 23.85
CA PRO A 187 -15.17 16.24 23.27
C PRO A 187 -14.29 17.47 23.43
N LYS A 188 -12.98 17.23 23.61
CA LYS A 188 -11.93 18.26 23.70
C LYS A 188 -10.84 18.00 22.65
N THR A 189 -9.70 18.64 22.81
CA THR A 189 -8.59 18.62 21.84
C THR A 189 -7.59 17.48 22.04
N TRP A 190 -7.84 16.55 22.95
CA TRP A 190 -6.95 15.40 23.14
C TRP A 190 -6.92 14.52 21.87
N GLY A 191 -5.73 14.20 21.38
CA GLY A 191 -5.55 13.33 20.22
C GLY A 191 -5.94 13.94 18.86
N THR A 192 -6.13 15.25 18.77
CA THR A 192 -6.52 15.92 17.51
C THR A 192 -5.34 16.57 16.76
N GLY A 193 -4.13 16.52 17.31
CA GLY A 193 -2.92 17.02 16.64
C GLY A 193 -2.43 16.06 15.55
N ALA A 194 -1.77 16.61 14.51
CA ALA A 194 -1.19 15.79 13.44
C ALA A 194 -0.09 14.84 13.93
N ALA A 195 0.60 15.18 15.04
CA ALA A 195 1.61 14.35 15.67
C ALA A 195 1.04 13.35 16.71
N ASP A 196 -0.27 13.40 16.96
CA ASP A 196 -0.94 12.58 17.97
C ASP A 196 -1.61 11.33 17.39
N VAL A 197 -1.60 11.18 16.06
CA VAL A 197 -2.15 10.02 15.34
C VAL A 197 -1.28 8.78 15.54
N PRO A 198 -1.85 7.56 15.45
CA PRO A 198 -1.04 6.34 15.49
C PRO A 198 -0.05 6.25 14.32
N PRO A 199 1.02 5.45 14.43
CA PRO A 199 2.02 5.34 13.37
C PRO A 199 1.41 4.79 12.08
N SER A 200 2.04 5.15 10.96
CA SER A 200 1.83 4.53 9.64
C SER A 200 3.21 4.21 9.08
N TYR A 201 3.38 2.99 8.57
CA TYR A 201 4.67 2.45 8.16
C TYR A 201 4.78 2.52 6.64
N THR A 202 5.65 3.39 6.15
CA THR A 202 5.95 3.57 4.72
C THR A 202 7.25 2.91 4.30
N ASP A 203 8.03 2.39 5.25
CA ASP A 203 9.31 1.75 4.96
C ASP A 203 9.11 0.56 4.00
N GLY A 204 9.87 0.56 2.91
CA GLY A 204 9.76 -0.45 1.86
C GLY A 204 8.59 -0.26 0.88
N SER A 205 7.81 0.82 0.97
CA SER A 205 6.71 1.08 0.01
C SER A 205 7.20 1.20 -1.43
N ASP A 206 8.45 1.66 -1.60
CA ASP A 206 9.10 1.83 -2.90
C ASP A 206 9.94 0.61 -3.33
N ALA A 207 10.02 -0.42 -2.49
CA ALA A 207 10.76 -1.63 -2.80
C ALA A 207 10.12 -2.39 -3.98
N ARG A 208 10.94 -3.23 -4.63
CA ARG A 208 10.43 -4.21 -5.59
C ARG A 208 9.43 -5.13 -4.88
N ASN A 209 8.33 -5.43 -5.55
CA ASN A 209 7.17 -6.07 -4.93
C ASN A 209 6.75 -7.38 -5.62
N ASN A 210 7.54 -7.86 -6.60
CA ASN A 210 7.27 -9.13 -7.28
C ASN A 210 8.54 -9.97 -7.49
N ILE A 211 8.38 -11.29 -7.40
CA ILE A 211 9.42 -12.28 -7.71
C ILE A 211 9.16 -12.79 -9.13
N GLY A 212 9.74 -12.12 -10.11
CA GLY A 212 9.57 -12.37 -11.53
C GLY A 212 10.46 -13.46 -12.10
N SER A 213 11.58 -13.77 -11.44
CA SER A 213 12.47 -14.86 -11.81
C SER A 213 12.68 -15.88 -10.68
N THR A 214 12.70 -17.16 -11.03
CA THR A 214 12.92 -18.26 -10.09
C THR A 214 14.05 -19.18 -10.56
N PRO A 215 14.74 -19.87 -9.63
CA PRO A 215 15.62 -20.96 -10.01
C PRO A 215 14.86 -22.08 -10.73
N ASP A 216 15.52 -22.74 -11.67
CA ASP A 216 14.99 -23.95 -12.33
C ASP A 216 14.59 -25.01 -11.27
N GLY A 217 13.43 -25.64 -11.46
CA GLY A 217 12.85 -26.56 -10.46
C GLY A 217 12.12 -25.89 -9.30
N GLN A 218 12.23 -24.58 -9.14
CA GLN A 218 11.70 -23.83 -7.98
C GLN A 218 10.65 -22.78 -8.37
N GLY A 219 9.87 -23.01 -9.44
CA GLY A 219 8.88 -22.06 -9.93
C GLY A 219 7.80 -21.67 -8.90
N LYS A 220 7.56 -22.46 -7.85
CA LYS A 220 6.66 -22.09 -6.74
C LYS A 220 7.10 -20.87 -5.93
N LEU A 221 8.34 -20.40 -6.09
CA LEU A 221 8.87 -19.25 -5.37
C LEU A 221 8.40 -17.90 -5.93
N GLY A 222 7.82 -17.87 -7.13
CA GLY A 222 7.38 -16.62 -7.75
C GLY A 222 6.65 -16.81 -9.06
N ALA A 223 5.84 -15.82 -9.43
CA ALA A 223 5.12 -15.77 -10.69
C ALA A 223 5.27 -14.37 -11.29
N LEU A 224 5.57 -14.31 -12.58
CA LEU A 224 5.67 -13.06 -13.33
C LEU A 224 4.33 -12.71 -13.98
N ASP A 225 3.56 -13.68 -14.45
CA ASP A 225 2.27 -13.47 -15.13
C ASP A 225 1.05 -13.47 -14.18
N LEU A 226 1.30 -13.42 -12.87
CA LEU A 226 0.30 -13.63 -11.79
C LEU A 226 -0.50 -14.93 -11.92
N SER A 227 0.02 -15.89 -12.70
CA SER A 227 -0.49 -17.25 -12.82
C SER A 227 0.61 -18.20 -12.33
N ASP A 228 1.19 -19.00 -13.22
CA ASP A 228 2.12 -20.08 -12.85
C ASP A 228 3.53 -19.88 -13.37
N ASN A 229 3.81 -18.84 -14.17
CA ASN A 229 5.05 -18.77 -14.94
C ASN A 229 5.97 -17.65 -14.47
N SER A 230 7.27 -17.96 -14.37
CA SER A 230 8.34 -17.01 -14.10
C SER A 230 9.50 -17.18 -15.09
N LEU A 231 10.38 -16.19 -15.15
CA LEU A 231 11.65 -16.32 -15.91
C LEU A 231 12.60 -17.27 -15.17
N SER A 232 13.38 -18.04 -15.92
CA SER A 232 14.44 -18.89 -15.35
C SER A 232 15.68 -18.06 -15.03
N ARG A 233 16.14 -18.11 -13.78
CA ARG A 233 17.35 -17.38 -13.35
C ARG A 233 18.60 -17.90 -14.04
N GLU A 234 18.70 -19.20 -14.25
CA GLU A 234 19.83 -19.86 -14.92
C GLU A 234 19.88 -19.45 -16.39
N LYS A 235 18.74 -19.47 -17.09
CA LYS A 235 18.67 -19.07 -18.49
C LYS A 235 18.88 -17.57 -18.68
N LEU A 236 18.39 -16.74 -17.76
CA LEU A 236 18.68 -15.31 -17.73
C LEU A 236 20.19 -15.06 -17.57
N ALA A 237 20.83 -15.75 -16.62
CA ALA A 237 22.28 -15.62 -16.40
C ALA A 237 23.08 -16.05 -17.64
N ALA A 238 22.69 -17.17 -18.27
CA ALA A 238 23.30 -17.64 -19.52
C ALA A 238 23.10 -16.65 -20.69
N ALA A 239 21.98 -15.92 -20.70
CA ALA A 239 21.69 -14.86 -21.66
C ALA A 239 22.32 -13.50 -21.29
N GLY A 240 23.23 -13.44 -20.30
CA GLY A 240 23.95 -12.23 -19.92
C GLY A 240 23.27 -11.37 -18.84
N ALA A 241 22.12 -11.80 -18.31
CA ALA A 241 21.36 -11.14 -17.26
C ALA A 241 21.54 -11.81 -15.88
N ALA A 242 22.79 -12.09 -15.50
CA ALA A 242 23.10 -12.56 -14.15
C ALA A 242 22.83 -11.45 -13.10
N PRO A 243 22.61 -11.77 -11.81
CA PRO A 243 22.40 -10.76 -10.78
C PRO A 243 23.47 -9.66 -10.75
N GLY A 244 23.06 -8.41 -10.99
CA GLY A 244 23.96 -7.25 -11.07
C GLY A 244 24.65 -7.03 -12.42
N ALA A 245 24.35 -7.84 -13.45
CA ALA A 245 24.88 -7.68 -14.79
C ALA A 245 24.51 -6.33 -15.40
N LYS A 246 25.38 -5.82 -16.28
CA LYS A 246 25.17 -4.56 -17.00
C LYS A 246 24.63 -4.85 -18.38
N LEU A 247 23.52 -4.21 -18.74
CA LEU A 247 22.81 -4.40 -20.01
C LEU A 247 22.81 -3.07 -20.77
N PRO A 248 23.79 -2.84 -21.67
CA PRO A 248 23.83 -1.63 -22.49
C PRO A 248 22.68 -1.63 -23.51
N LEU A 249 22.06 -0.47 -23.72
CA LEU A 249 20.99 -0.28 -24.70
C LEU A 249 21.56 0.33 -25.98
N GLY A 250 22.15 -0.51 -26.82
CA GLY A 250 22.78 -0.08 -28.08
C GLY A 250 23.72 1.11 -27.87
N ASP A 251 23.62 2.10 -28.76
CA ASP A 251 24.46 3.30 -28.74
C ASP A 251 23.84 4.49 -27.98
N THR A 252 22.73 4.28 -27.25
CA THR A 252 21.96 5.37 -26.59
C THR A 252 22.62 5.96 -25.32
N GLY A 253 23.81 5.46 -24.96
CA GLY A 253 24.47 5.76 -23.69
C GLY A 253 23.77 5.22 -22.44
N VAL A 254 22.59 4.60 -22.56
CA VAL A 254 21.89 3.96 -21.44
C VAL A 254 22.54 2.60 -21.14
N THR A 255 22.79 2.34 -19.85
CA THR A 255 23.17 1.01 -19.36
C THR A 255 22.33 0.65 -18.14
N PHE A 256 21.52 -0.41 -18.27
CA PHE A 256 20.74 -0.94 -17.16
C PHE A 256 21.58 -1.87 -16.28
N THR A 257 21.10 -2.10 -15.07
CA THR A 257 21.62 -3.09 -14.13
C THR A 257 20.54 -4.12 -13.86
N TRP A 258 20.78 -5.38 -14.24
CA TRP A 258 19.88 -6.46 -13.85
C TRP A 258 19.80 -6.54 -12.30
N PRO A 259 18.61 -6.71 -11.70
CA PRO A 259 18.42 -6.77 -10.27
C PRO A 259 19.41 -7.71 -9.57
N LYS A 260 20.09 -7.19 -8.55
CA LYS A 260 21.02 -7.96 -7.71
C LYS A 260 20.28 -8.57 -6.52
N THR A 261 19.42 -9.54 -6.80
CA THR A 261 18.56 -10.20 -5.80
C THR A 261 19.01 -11.63 -5.54
N ARG A 262 18.74 -12.15 -4.34
CA ARG A 262 18.85 -13.58 -4.05
C ARG A 262 17.63 -14.33 -4.60
N GLN A 263 17.67 -15.66 -4.55
CA GLN A 263 16.47 -16.47 -4.83
C GLN A 263 15.34 -16.08 -3.87
N ALA A 264 14.10 -16.07 -4.37
CA ALA A 264 12.89 -15.68 -3.64
C ALA A 264 12.85 -14.22 -3.11
N GLU A 265 13.81 -13.37 -3.49
CA GLU A 265 13.70 -11.92 -3.24
C GLU A 265 13.03 -11.24 -4.44
N PRO A 266 12.15 -10.24 -4.22
CA PRO A 266 11.55 -9.48 -5.30
C PRO A 266 12.58 -8.81 -6.22
N ASP A 267 12.42 -9.02 -7.53
CA ASP A 267 13.36 -8.59 -8.57
C ASP A 267 12.75 -7.66 -9.62
N ASN A 268 11.44 -7.42 -9.58
CA ASN A 268 10.82 -6.36 -10.36
C ASN A 268 9.79 -5.58 -9.55
N TRP A 269 9.51 -4.36 -10.00
CA TRP A 269 8.31 -3.63 -9.63
C TRP A 269 7.17 -4.05 -10.55
N ILE A 270 6.01 -4.35 -9.98
CA ILE A 270 4.70 -4.12 -10.60
C ILE A 270 4.29 -2.71 -10.18
N PRO A 271 4.27 -1.74 -11.11
CA PRO A 271 4.07 -0.34 -10.78
C PRO A 271 2.72 -0.03 -10.10
N HIS A 272 2.81 0.60 -8.94
CA HIS A 272 1.70 1.21 -8.19
C HIS A 272 2.12 2.56 -7.60
N GLY A 273 3.02 3.27 -8.29
CA GLY A 273 3.50 4.57 -7.84
C GLY A 273 4.74 4.57 -6.96
N GLN A 274 5.55 3.52 -7.00
CA GLN A 274 6.81 3.47 -6.27
C GLN A 274 7.73 4.59 -6.73
N ARG A 275 8.35 5.29 -5.78
CA ARG A 275 9.31 6.37 -6.03
C ARG A 275 10.72 5.82 -5.98
N ILE A 276 11.45 5.95 -7.08
CA ILE A 276 12.84 5.54 -7.20
C ILE A 276 13.71 6.78 -7.11
N ASP A 277 14.54 6.86 -6.08
CA ASP A 277 15.57 7.90 -5.97
C ASP A 277 16.68 7.68 -6.98
N LEU A 278 16.92 8.69 -7.81
CA LEU A 278 17.94 8.69 -8.86
C LEU A 278 19.09 9.64 -8.51
N THR A 279 19.24 10.00 -7.24
CA THR A 279 20.28 10.92 -6.78
C THR A 279 21.66 10.27 -6.81
N ALA A 280 22.69 11.09 -7.03
CA ALA A 280 24.08 10.67 -6.88
C ALA A 280 24.38 10.33 -5.41
N ARG A 281 25.52 9.67 -5.16
CA ARG A 281 25.95 9.25 -3.81
C ARG A 281 26.02 10.38 -2.76
N ASN A 282 26.10 11.64 -3.20
CA ASN A 282 26.09 12.82 -2.34
C ASN A 282 24.68 13.40 -2.10
N GLY A 283 23.63 12.68 -2.49
CA GLY A 283 22.23 13.09 -2.36
C GLY A 283 21.75 14.13 -3.37
N LYS A 284 22.61 14.58 -4.30
CA LYS A 284 22.24 15.55 -5.34
C LYS A 284 21.61 14.86 -6.55
N GLY A 285 20.65 15.51 -7.17
CA GLY A 285 20.06 15.10 -8.44
C GLY A 285 21.09 15.06 -9.57
N VAL A 286 20.80 14.20 -10.55
CA VAL A 286 21.67 13.85 -11.65
C VAL A 286 21.32 14.68 -12.89
N LYS A 287 22.33 15.25 -13.56
CA LYS A 287 22.12 15.83 -14.89
C LYS A 287 21.95 14.70 -15.89
N ALA A 288 20.84 14.71 -16.60
CA ALA A 288 20.50 13.72 -17.62
C ALA A 288 19.70 14.38 -18.72
N THR A 289 19.91 13.93 -19.96
CA THR A 289 19.16 14.34 -21.15
C THR A 289 18.05 13.35 -21.48
N GLY A 290 18.08 12.15 -20.91
CA GLY A 290 17.02 11.16 -21.07
C GLY A 290 16.92 10.14 -19.94
N ILE A 291 15.80 9.43 -19.92
CA ILE A 291 15.48 8.33 -19.00
C ILE A 291 14.94 7.14 -19.79
N SER A 292 15.31 5.93 -19.40
CA SER A 292 14.82 4.69 -20.00
C SER A 292 14.55 3.63 -18.92
N PHE A 293 13.76 2.61 -19.28
CA PHE A 293 13.25 1.59 -18.39
C PHE A 293 13.58 0.19 -18.95
N LEU A 294 14.04 -0.71 -18.08
CA LEU A 294 14.23 -2.12 -18.37
C LEU A 294 13.00 -2.88 -17.88
N GLY A 295 12.36 -3.65 -18.74
CA GLY A 295 11.09 -4.28 -18.37
C GLY A 295 10.45 -5.13 -19.46
N LEU A 296 9.23 -5.54 -19.17
CA LEU A 296 8.33 -6.29 -20.05
C LEU A 296 6.89 -6.12 -19.56
N ALA A 297 5.93 -6.55 -20.38
CA ALA A 297 4.54 -6.72 -19.96
C ALA A 297 4.16 -8.20 -19.95
N THR A 298 3.23 -8.60 -19.09
CA THR A 298 2.54 -9.90 -19.17
C THR A 298 1.05 -9.70 -19.42
N ASN A 299 0.38 -10.73 -19.94
CA ASN A 299 -1.05 -10.69 -20.26
C ASN A 299 -1.41 -9.60 -21.29
N GLY A 300 -0.51 -9.32 -22.23
CA GLY A 300 -0.62 -8.30 -23.25
C GLY A 300 0.34 -7.12 -23.02
N PRO A 301 0.52 -6.25 -24.04
CA PRO A 301 1.35 -5.06 -23.91
C PRO A 301 0.79 -4.11 -22.86
N SER A 302 1.63 -3.28 -22.25
CA SER A 302 1.21 -2.33 -21.22
C SER A 302 1.85 -0.96 -21.42
N GLN A 303 1.12 0.08 -21.06
CA GLN A 303 1.63 1.45 -21.03
C GLN A 303 1.12 2.22 -19.81
N GLY A 304 1.94 3.15 -19.34
CA GLY A 304 1.62 4.06 -18.25
C GLY A 304 2.52 5.31 -18.27
N LEU A 305 2.24 6.25 -17.37
CA LEU A 305 3.06 7.46 -17.20
C LEU A 305 3.84 7.39 -15.90
N ALA A 306 5.16 7.52 -16.02
CA ALA A 306 6.02 7.81 -14.88
C ALA A 306 6.17 9.33 -14.72
N THR A 307 6.38 9.79 -13.50
CA THR A 307 6.60 11.21 -13.19
C THR A 307 8.02 11.40 -12.70
N VAL A 308 8.83 12.11 -13.48
CA VAL A 308 10.16 12.56 -13.10
C VAL A 308 10.03 13.80 -12.23
N GLU A 309 10.67 13.81 -11.07
CA GLU A 309 10.80 14.97 -10.18
C GLU A 309 12.21 15.53 -10.28
N TYR A 310 12.32 16.85 -10.47
CA TYR A 310 13.58 17.57 -10.51
C TYR A 310 13.92 18.18 -9.16
N GLU A 311 15.19 18.51 -8.91
CA GLU A 311 15.64 19.14 -7.65
C GLU A 311 14.93 20.47 -7.32
N ASP A 312 14.44 21.19 -8.34
CA ASP A 312 13.71 22.45 -8.17
C ASP A 312 12.22 22.25 -7.81
N GLY A 313 11.78 20.99 -7.64
CA GLY A 313 10.40 20.62 -7.33
C GLY A 313 9.47 20.57 -8.55
N SER A 314 9.95 20.94 -9.75
CA SER A 314 9.18 20.76 -10.98
C SER A 314 9.14 19.29 -11.39
N THR A 315 8.13 18.93 -12.20
CA THR A 315 7.93 17.55 -12.65
C THR A 315 7.75 17.46 -14.17
N GLN A 316 8.04 16.28 -14.72
CA GLN A 316 7.79 15.93 -16.12
C GLN A 316 7.25 14.50 -16.19
N ASN A 317 6.18 14.30 -16.98
CA ASN A 317 5.70 12.96 -17.27
C ASN A 317 6.47 12.35 -18.44
N VAL A 318 6.77 11.05 -18.33
CA VAL A 318 7.43 10.27 -19.38
C VAL A 318 6.68 8.95 -19.59
N ALA A 319 6.61 8.49 -20.83
CA ALA A 319 5.94 7.24 -21.17
C ALA A 319 6.77 6.04 -20.70
N VAL A 320 6.11 5.04 -20.12
CA VAL A 320 6.67 3.71 -19.88
C VAL A 320 5.79 2.73 -20.65
N GLN A 321 6.35 2.06 -21.65
CA GLN A 321 5.57 1.20 -22.55
C GLN A 321 6.35 -0.08 -22.84
N PHE A 322 5.72 -1.22 -22.59
CA PHE A 322 6.32 -2.52 -22.80
C PHE A 322 5.45 -3.42 -23.67
N THR A 323 6.13 -4.10 -24.59
CA THR A 323 5.63 -5.24 -25.34
C THR A 323 5.39 -6.41 -24.38
N ASP A 324 4.45 -7.29 -24.72
CA ASP A 324 4.28 -8.56 -24.03
C ASP A 324 5.58 -9.37 -24.04
N TRP A 325 5.86 -10.07 -22.94
CA TRP A 325 7.07 -10.86 -22.70
C TRP A 325 7.19 -12.10 -23.57
N THR A 326 6.09 -12.58 -24.15
CA THR A 326 6.03 -13.72 -25.07
C THR A 326 5.60 -13.28 -26.48
N PRO A 327 6.31 -12.30 -27.09
CA PRO A 327 5.90 -11.71 -28.35
C PRO A 327 6.19 -12.66 -29.51
N GLY A 328 5.56 -12.38 -30.65
CA GLY A 328 6.08 -12.80 -31.96
C GLY A 328 7.37 -12.07 -32.32
N THR A 329 7.56 -11.77 -33.61
CA THR A 329 8.74 -11.05 -34.10
C THR A 329 8.59 -9.53 -34.15
N ASN A 330 7.37 -9.00 -33.97
CA ASN A 330 7.09 -7.56 -34.01
C ASN A 330 6.96 -7.03 -32.59
N TYR A 331 7.87 -6.14 -32.20
CA TYR A 331 7.85 -5.47 -30.91
C TYR A 331 7.18 -4.11 -31.01
N LEU A 332 6.42 -3.75 -29.98
CA LEU A 332 5.67 -2.50 -29.91
C LEU A 332 6.54 -1.39 -29.30
N TYR A 333 6.11 -0.13 -29.49
CA TYR A 333 6.67 1.05 -28.82
C TYR A 333 8.17 1.29 -29.03
N GLY A 334 8.75 0.72 -30.10
CA GLY A 334 10.19 0.78 -30.34
C GLY A 334 11.03 0.01 -29.31
N ASN A 335 10.41 -0.89 -28.54
CA ASN A 335 11.12 -1.69 -27.54
C ASN A 335 12.26 -2.51 -28.15
N VAL A 336 13.44 -2.43 -27.53
CA VAL A 336 14.65 -3.12 -27.97
C VAL A 336 14.83 -4.38 -27.13
N PRO A 337 14.95 -5.59 -27.72
CA PRO A 337 15.18 -6.82 -26.96
C PRO A 337 16.59 -6.80 -26.36
N LEU A 338 16.70 -6.91 -25.04
CA LEU A 338 18.00 -6.93 -24.34
C LEU A 338 18.35 -8.32 -23.80
N VAL A 339 17.35 -9.09 -23.37
CA VAL A 339 17.55 -10.44 -22.86
C VAL A 339 16.50 -11.34 -23.48
N VAL A 340 16.94 -12.43 -24.11
CA VAL A 340 16.06 -13.41 -24.75
C VAL A 340 16.36 -14.77 -24.15
N THR A 341 15.32 -15.48 -23.70
CA THR A 341 15.46 -16.84 -23.17
C THR A 341 14.39 -17.76 -23.75
N GLU A 342 14.61 -19.07 -23.70
CA GLU A 342 13.63 -20.08 -24.09
C GLU A 342 13.24 -20.95 -22.90
N GLY A 343 11.95 -20.97 -22.60
CA GLY A 343 11.35 -21.80 -21.56
C GLY A 343 11.22 -21.10 -20.22
N ARG A 344 9.98 -20.94 -19.79
CA ARG A 344 9.57 -20.35 -18.52
C ARG A 344 9.58 -21.41 -17.44
N ASN A 345 9.81 -21.01 -16.19
CA ASN A 345 9.64 -21.88 -15.04
C ASN A 345 8.17 -21.90 -14.63
N LYS A 346 7.65 -23.10 -14.35
CA LYS A 346 6.27 -23.31 -13.90
C LYS A 346 6.22 -23.57 -12.39
N VAL A 347 5.10 -23.21 -11.78
CA VAL A 347 4.84 -23.41 -10.33
C VAL A 347 5.14 -24.84 -9.85
N ASN A 348 4.89 -25.85 -10.69
CA ASN A 348 5.11 -27.26 -10.40
C ASN A 348 6.59 -27.72 -10.49
N GLY A 349 7.52 -26.80 -10.75
CA GLY A 349 8.95 -27.07 -10.91
C GLY A 349 9.38 -27.50 -12.32
N THR A 350 8.45 -27.64 -13.28
CA THR A 350 8.81 -27.92 -14.68
C THR A 350 9.14 -26.64 -15.44
N SER A 351 9.64 -26.77 -16.68
CA SER A 351 9.83 -25.65 -17.61
C SER A 351 9.13 -25.95 -18.94
N ASP A 352 8.62 -24.92 -19.61
CA ASP A 352 8.16 -25.03 -21.01
C ASP A 352 9.27 -24.63 -22.01
N THR A 353 8.90 -24.41 -23.27
CA THR A 353 9.80 -23.98 -24.35
C THR A 353 9.45 -22.59 -24.87
N THR A 354 8.63 -21.83 -24.15
CA THR A 354 8.13 -20.53 -24.61
C THR A 354 9.27 -19.52 -24.63
N ARG A 355 9.48 -18.87 -25.78
CA ARG A 355 10.43 -17.76 -25.91
C ARG A 355 9.96 -16.56 -25.09
N THR A 356 10.84 -16.00 -24.28
CA THR A 356 10.60 -14.77 -23.53
C THR A 356 11.61 -13.68 -23.87
N VAL A 357 11.19 -12.43 -23.74
CA VAL A 357 12.02 -11.26 -24.02
C VAL A 357 11.88 -10.21 -22.91
N VAL A 358 13.01 -9.70 -22.41
CA VAL A 358 13.08 -8.47 -21.63
C VAL A 358 13.57 -7.34 -22.53
N PHE A 359 12.93 -6.19 -22.42
CA PHE A 359 13.14 -5.03 -23.29
C PHE A 359 13.78 -3.85 -22.56
N GLY A 360 14.56 -3.06 -23.28
CA GLY A 360 14.80 -1.67 -22.95
C GLY A 360 13.84 -0.77 -23.74
N THR A 361 13.27 0.24 -23.09
CA THR A 361 12.47 1.26 -23.77
C THR A 361 13.36 2.21 -24.58
N VAL A 362 12.82 2.85 -25.61
CA VAL A 362 13.51 4.02 -26.21
C VAL A 362 13.62 5.12 -25.16
N PRO A 363 14.81 5.72 -24.94
CA PRO A 363 14.97 6.79 -23.96
C PRO A 363 13.99 7.95 -24.19
N GLN A 364 13.31 8.37 -23.14
CA GLN A 364 12.44 9.53 -23.14
C GLN A 364 13.28 10.78 -22.84
N VAL A 365 13.14 11.82 -23.66
CA VAL A 365 13.89 13.08 -23.49
C VAL A 365 13.48 13.79 -22.20
N LEU A 366 14.47 14.30 -21.48
CA LEU A 366 14.31 15.10 -20.26
C LEU A 366 14.78 16.54 -20.47
N ASP A 367 14.41 17.43 -19.55
CA ASP A 367 14.98 18.76 -19.49
C ASP A 367 16.44 18.70 -19.00
N GLY A 368 17.38 18.62 -19.95
CA GLY A 368 18.82 18.55 -19.69
C GLY A 368 19.42 19.74 -18.95
N LYS A 369 18.66 20.83 -18.75
CA LYS A 369 19.08 21.97 -17.92
C LYS A 369 18.85 21.70 -16.43
N LYS A 370 17.94 20.78 -16.10
CA LYS A 370 17.56 20.43 -14.74
C LYS A 370 18.31 19.20 -14.24
N ARG A 371 18.17 18.93 -12.94
CA ARG A 371 18.74 17.78 -12.26
C ARG A 371 17.64 16.86 -11.79
N VAL A 372 17.65 15.63 -12.29
CA VAL A 372 16.68 14.60 -11.94
C VAL A 372 16.93 14.14 -10.51
N ARG A 373 15.91 14.22 -9.66
CA ARG A 373 15.97 13.76 -8.27
C ARG A 373 15.45 12.33 -8.14
N SER A 374 14.28 12.07 -8.72
CA SER A 374 13.60 10.79 -8.62
C SER A 374 12.65 10.58 -9.79
N VAL A 375 12.20 9.35 -9.92
CA VAL A 375 11.09 8.99 -10.80
C VAL A 375 10.06 8.21 -10.01
N THR A 376 8.80 8.60 -10.12
CA THR A 376 7.67 7.83 -9.62
C THR A 376 7.16 6.96 -10.75
N LEU A 377 7.17 5.64 -10.57
CA LEU A 377 6.65 4.69 -11.54
C LEU A 377 5.13 4.89 -11.77
N PRO A 378 4.57 4.35 -12.88
CA PRO A 378 3.13 4.46 -13.11
C PRO A 378 2.29 4.00 -11.91
N GLN A 379 1.23 4.75 -11.60
CA GLN A 379 0.25 4.37 -10.57
C GLN A 379 -0.64 3.18 -11.02
N GLY A 380 -0.72 2.99 -12.33
CA GLY A 380 -1.41 1.90 -13.01
C GLY A 380 -1.10 1.90 -14.50
N THR A 381 -1.55 0.88 -15.20
CA THR A 381 -1.36 0.69 -16.64
C THR A 381 -2.69 0.64 -17.38
N ASP A 382 -2.66 0.84 -18.69
CA ASP A 382 -3.87 0.79 -19.54
C ASP A 382 -4.46 -0.63 -19.64
N ARG A 383 -3.58 -1.62 -19.76
CA ARG A 383 -3.85 -3.05 -19.84
C ARG A 383 -2.57 -3.82 -19.51
N GLY A 384 -2.67 -5.15 -19.49
CA GLY A 384 -1.54 -6.02 -19.16
C GLY A 384 -0.97 -5.71 -17.78
N ILE A 385 0.09 -6.41 -17.41
CA ILE A 385 0.81 -6.18 -16.16
C ILE A 385 2.22 -5.74 -16.53
N MET A 386 2.57 -4.54 -16.11
CA MET A 386 3.91 -4.00 -16.35
C MET A 386 4.89 -4.50 -15.30
N HIS A 387 6.08 -4.87 -15.75
CA HIS A 387 7.19 -5.26 -14.89
C HIS A 387 8.40 -4.39 -15.22
N VAL A 388 8.87 -3.63 -14.23
CA VAL A 388 10.09 -2.80 -14.34
C VAL A 388 11.18 -3.45 -13.50
N PHE A 389 12.31 -3.79 -14.11
CA PHE A 389 13.47 -4.36 -13.44
C PHE A 389 14.48 -3.28 -13.04
N ASP A 390 14.64 -2.25 -13.87
CA ASP A 390 15.57 -1.14 -13.62
C ASP A 390 15.15 0.14 -14.33
N VAL A 391 15.67 1.28 -13.86
CA VAL A 391 15.51 2.59 -14.48
C VAL A 391 16.86 3.25 -14.61
N ALA A 392 17.19 3.72 -15.81
CA ALA A 392 18.50 4.28 -16.11
C ALA A 392 18.39 5.65 -16.79
N LEU A 393 19.34 6.52 -16.47
CA LEU A 393 19.49 7.84 -17.08
C LEU A 393 20.60 7.80 -18.14
N THR A 394 20.52 8.72 -19.10
CA THR A 394 21.59 8.98 -20.08
C THR A 394 21.89 10.48 -20.16
N THR A 395 23.11 10.79 -20.57
CA THR A 395 23.60 12.16 -20.86
C THR A 395 23.83 12.37 -22.35
N ASP A 396 23.39 11.45 -23.19
CA ASP A 396 23.47 11.56 -24.65
C ASP A 396 22.71 12.83 -25.12
N PRO A 397 23.40 13.82 -25.71
CA PRO A 397 22.77 15.06 -26.14
C PRO A 397 21.89 14.89 -27.38
N ASP A 398 22.05 13.80 -28.15
CA ASP A 398 21.47 13.63 -29.48
C ASP A 398 20.20 12.74 -29.47
N LEU A 399 19.52 12.64 -28.32
CA LEU A 399 18.27 11.89 -28.21
C LEU A 399 17.15 12.54 -29.04
N GLU A 400 16.53 11.74 -29.91
CA GLU A 400 15.30 12.14 -30.58
C GLU A 400 14.12 12.17 -29.60
N ALA A 401 13.29 13.22 -29.69
CA ALA A 401 12.07 13.30 -28.88
C ALA A 401 11.11 12.16 -29.26
N PRO A 402 10.60 11.39 -28.29
CA PRO A 402 9.70 10.28 -28.60
C PRO A 402 8.40 10.79 -29.25
N GLY A 403 7.88 10.02 -30.22
CA GLY A 403 6.60 10.28 -30.86
C GLY A 403 5.45 10.06 -29.89
N VAL A 404 4.83 11.16 -29.45
CA VAL A 404 3.58 11.26 -28.67
C VAL A 404 3.64 10.62 -27.26
N THR A 405 3.51 11.45 -26.22
CA THR A 405 3.27 10.97 -24.84
C THR A 405 1.80 10.52 -24.71
N PRO A 406 1.52 9.32 -24.20
CA PRO A 406 0.14 8.88 -23.99
C PRO A 406 -0.56 9.79 -22.96
N GLU A 407 -1.84 10.08 -23.16
CA GLU A 407 -2.61 10.84 -22.18
C GLU A 407 -2.74 10.04 -20.87
N ARG A 408 -2.75 10.75 -19.73
CA ARG A 408 -2.93 10.13 -18.42
C ARG A 408 -4.26 9.40 -18.40
N ILE A 409 -4.21 8.08 -18.21
CA ILE A 409 -5.42 7.29 -17.94
C ILE A 409 -5.86 7.59 -16.52
N VAL A 410 -6.84 8.48 -16.40
CA VAL A 410 -7.59 8.67 -15.17
C VAL A 410 -8.75 7.68 -15.24
N LEU A 411 -8.64 6.57 -14.51
CA LEU A 411 -9.80 5.75 -14.21
C LEU A 411 -10.65 6.54 -13.21
N THR A 412 -11.48 7.45 -13.69
CA THR A 412 -12.43 8.17 -12.84
C THR A 412 -13.51 7.16 -12.43
N PRO A 413 -13.65 6.83 -11.13
CA PRO A 413 -14.83 6.11 -10.68
C PRO A 413 -16.04 6.98 -11.02
N THR A 414 -16.99 6.46 -11.79
CA THR A 414 -18.26 7.16 -11.99
C THR A 414 -18.91 7.35 -10.63
N GLU A 415 -19.42 8.56 -10.36
CA GLU A 415 -20.12 8.91 -9.10
C GLU A 415 -21.40 8.06 -8.87
N THR A 416 -21.75 7.18 -9.81
CA THR A 416 -22.84 6.22 -9.71
C THR A 416 -22.38 4.86 -10.27
N PRO A 417 -22.46 3.76 -9.51
CA PRO A 417 -22.10 2.44 -10.01
C PRO A 417 -23.26 1.89 -10.85
N SER A 418 -23.23 2.08 -12.17
CA SER A 418 -24.08 1.29 -13.07
C SER A 418 -23.39 -0.04 -13.38
N THR A 419 -24.18 -1.11 -13.45
CA THR A 419 -23.78 -2.53 -13.54
C THR A 419 -23.14 -2.98 -14.85
N SER A 420 -22.66 -2.06 -15.69
CA SER A 420 -21.83 -2.38 -16.86
C SER A 420 -21.07 -1.14 -17.33
N GLN A 421 -19.76 -1.30 -17.51
CA GLN A 421 -18.95 -0.32 -18.24
C GLN A 421 -18.71 -0.86 -19.65
N ALA A 422 -19.20 -0.16 -20.67
CA ALA A 422 -18.84 -0.39 -22.06
C ALA A 422 -17.82 0.66 -22.49
N VAL A 423 -16.63 0.23 -22.88
CA VAL A 423 -15.61 1.11 -23.47
C VAL A 423 -15.88 1.20 -24.97
N THR A 424 -16.31 2.36 -25.45
CA THR A 424 -16.45 2.64 -26.89
C THR A 424 -15.15 3.26 -27.40
N TRP A 425 -14.46 2.57 -28.30
CA TRP A 425 -13.27 3.09 -28.98
C TRP A 425 -13.65 3.79 -30.28
N ARG A 426 -13.06 4.97 -30.54
CA ARG A 426 -12.98 5.55 -31.89
C ARG A 426 -11.50 5.66 -32.24
N THR A 427 -11.08 4.93 -33.26
CA THR A 427 -9.79 5.16 -33.92
C THR A 427 -9.97 6.28 -34.93
N GLY A 428 -9.36 7.43 -34.68
CA GLY A 428 -9.21 8.46 -35.70
C GLY A 428 -8.18 8.01 -36.72
N SER A 429 -8.63 7.54 -37.88
CA SER A 429 -7.85 7.57 -39.11
C SER A 429 -8.56 8.53 -40.06
N GLY A 430 -7.98 9.71 -40.26
CA GLY A 430 -8.37 10.59 -41.35
C GLY A 430 -7.91 10.00 -42.67
N THR A 431 -8.86 9.78 -43.58
CA THR A 431 -9.00 10.45 -44.89
C THR A 431 -10.47 10.37 -45.28
#